data_AF-A0ABD6FHB8-F1
#
_entry.id   AF-A0ABD6FHB8-F1
#
_cell.length_a   1.000
_cell.length_b   1.000
_cell.length_c   1.000
_cell.angle_alpha   90.00
_cell.angle_beta   90.00
_cell.angle_gamma   90.00
#
_symmetry.space_group_name_H-M   'P 1'
#
loop_
_entity.id
_entity.type
_entity.pdbx_description
1 polymer ?
#
loop_
_entity_poly.entity_id
_entity_poly.type
_entity_poly.pdbx_seq_one_letter_code
_entity_poly.pdbx_strand_id
1 'polypeptide(L)'
;MSTTSAGSAVTPSSLRRRIDQLVLRDRYRLRRRLTKARDKAAGKRIPEDVLLELAADVEEAERRLEARRAAVPKVTYPPQLPVSKRVDDLAKAIAEHQVVVVAGETGSGKTTQLPKICLDIGRGVHGMIGHTQ
;
A
#
# COMPACT_ATOMS: atom_id res chain seq x y z
N MET A 1 13.80 21.05 -12.61
CA MET A 1 14.02 20.14 -13.74
C MET A 1 12.74 19.35 -13.96
N SER A 2 12.29 19.41 -15.20
CA SER A 2 10.95 19.11 -15.69
C SER A 2 10.54 17.64 -15.51
N THR A 3 9.30 17.42 -15.08
CA THR A 3 8.50 16.30 -15.58
C THR A 3 7.05 16.76 -15.78
N THR A 4 6.81 17.37 -16.93
CA THR A 4 5.55 17.20 -17.65
C THR A 4 5.37 15.71 -17.93
N SER A 5 4.21 15.13 -17.62
CA SER A 5 3.81 13.87 -18.24
C SER A 5 2.29 13.70 -18.23
N ALA A 6 1.71 14.21 -19.31
CA ALA A 6 0.57 13.67 -20.05
C ALA A 6 -0.70 13.28 -19.26
N GLY A 7 -1.81 13.90 -19.63
CA GLY A 7 -3.13 13.25 -19.55
C GLY A 7 -3.04 11.91 -20.29
N SER A 8 -2.70 10.85 -19.57
CA SER A 8 -2.64 9.51 -20.15
C SER A 8 -4.05 9.15 -20.55
N ALA A 9 -4.26 8.76 -21.80
CA ALA A 9 -5.54 8.22 -22.23
C ALA A 9 -6.03 7.19 -21.21
N VAL A 10 -7.26 7.36 -20.75
CA VAL A 10 -7.88 6.44 -19.80
C VAL A 10 -8.07 5.11 -20.53
N THR A 11 -7.23 4.13 -20.20
CA THR A 11 -7.23 2.82 -20.85
C THR A 11 -7.35 1.72 -19.81
N PRO A 12 -7.86 0.53 -20.18
CA PRO A 12 -7.93 -0.60 -19.26
C PRO A 12 -6.57 -0.96 -18.64
N SER A 13 -5.49 -0.87 -19.41
CA SER A 13 -4.13 -1.17 -18.94
C SER A 13 -3.58 -0.09 -17.99
N SER A 14 -3.82 1.20 -18.26
CA SER A 14 -3.40 2.28 -17.35
C SER A 14 -4.17 2.21 -16.03
N LEU A 15 -5.48 1.99 -16.07
CA LEU A 15 -6.31 1.78 -14.88
C LEU A 15 -5.86 0.55 -14.09
N ARG A 16 -5.55 -0.56 -14.76
CA ARG A 16 -5.09 -1.79 -14.10
C ARG A 16 -3.82 -1.55 -13.28
N ARG A 17 -2.83 -0.85 -13.86
CA ARG A 17 -1.56 -0.52 -13.19
C ARG A 17 -1.80 0.36 -11.96
N ARG A 18 -2.65 1.38 -12.08
CA ARG A 18 -3.02 2.28 -10.96
C ARG A 18 -3.74 1.52 -9.84
N ILE A 19 -4.73 0.69 -10.20
CA ILE A 19 -5.48 -0.16 -9.26
C ILE A 19 -4.55 -1.06 -8.44
N ASP A 20 -3.50 -1.61 -9.05
CA ASP A 20 -2.54 -2.49 -8.37
C ASP A 20 -1.70 -1.76 -7.30
N GLN A 21 -1.66 -0.43 -7.31
CA GLN A 21 -0.98 0.36 -6.28
C GLN A 21 -1.92 0.79 -5.14
N LEU A 22 -3.24 0.61 -5.27
CA LEU A 22 -4.20 1.03 -4.25
C LEU A 22 -4.13 0.17 -2.98
N VAL A 23 -4.80 0.66 -1.93
CA VAL A 23 -5.09 -0.12 -0.72
C VAL A 23 -5.86 -1.41 -1.07
N LEU A 24 -5.70 -2.47 -0.27
CA LEU A 24 -6.24 -3.80 -0.58
C LEU A 24 -7.74 -3.81 -0.90
N ARG A 25 -8.53 -3.06 -0.13
CA ARG A 25 -9.99 -2.96 -0.31
C ARG A 25 -10.36 -2.36 -1.67
N ASP A 26 -9.77 -1.23 -2.02
CA ASP A 26 -10.04 -0.52 -3.28
C ASP A 26 -9.49 -1.30 -4.48
N ARG A 27 -8.29 -1.88 -4.33
CA ARG A 27 -7.69 -2.77 -5.33
C ARG A 27 -8.63 -3.90 -5.71
N TYR A 28 -9.16 -4.63 -4.72
CA TYR A 28 -10.09 -5.74 -4.97
C TYR A 28 -11.37 -5.26 -5.66
N ARG A 29 -12.03 -4.24 -5.11
CA ARG A 29 -13.29 -3.68 -5.63
C ARG A 29 -13.14 -3.23 -7.08
N LEU A 30 -12.13 -2.41 -7.36
CA LEU A 30 -11.93 -1.78 -8.67
C LEU A 30 -11.37 -2.75 -9.70
N ARG A 31 -10.51 -3.69 -9.31
CA ARG A 31 -10.07 -4.78 -10.19
C ARG A 31 -11.26 -5.62 -10.64
N ARG A 32 -12.17 -5.97 -9.72
CA ARG A 32 -13.39 -6.71 -10.05
C ARG A 32 -14.30 -5.91 -10.99
N ARG A 33 -14.46 -4.61 -10.76
CA ARG A 33 -15.27 -3.73 -11.64
C ARG A 33 -14.67 -3.65 -13.05
N LEU A 34 -13.34 -3.48 -13.16
CA LEU A 34 -12.63 -3.47 -14.45
C LEU A 34 -12.74 -4.81 -15.19
N THR A 35 -12.57 -5.94 -14.49
CA THR A 35 -12.75 -7.28 -15.09
C THR A 35 -14.16 -7.46 -15.63
N LYS A 36 -15.20 -7.10 -14.85
CA LYS A 36 -16.59 -7.18 -15.30
C LYS A 36 -16.87 -6.29 -16.52
N ALA A 37 -16.33 -5.08 -16.56
CA ALA A 37 -16.49 -4.18 -17.70
C ALA A 37 -15.86 -4.77 -18.97
N ARG A 38 -14.67 -5.38 -18.84
CA ARG A 38 -14.00 -6.09 -19.93
C ARG A 38 -14.81 -7.29 -20.41
N ASP A 39 -15.33 -8.10 -19.49
CA ASP A 39 -16.09 -9.29 -19.83
C ASP A 39 -17.42 -8.91 -20.52
N LYS A 40 -18.10 -7.84 -20.07
CA LYS A 40 -19.30 -7.28 -20.73
C LYS A 40 -19.01 -6.75 -22.13
N ALA A 41 -17.81 -6.21 -22.36
CA ALA A 41 -17.41 -5.74 -23.69
C ALA A 41 -17.19 -6.90 -24.68
N ALA A 42 -17.05 -8.15 -24.21
CA ALA A 42 -16.94 -9.35 -25.05
C ALA A 42 -15.90 -9.22 -26.18
N GLY A 43 -14.71 -8.68 -25.85
CA GLY A 43 -13.63 -8.45 -26.82
C GLY A 43 -13.73 -7.14 -27.62
N LYS A 44 -14.84 -6.41 -27.50
CA LYS A 44 -14.97 -5.03 -28.00
C LYS A 44 -14.32 -4.04 -27.03
N ARG A 45 -14.21 -2.78 -27.45
CA ARG A 45 -13.74 -1.70 -26.56
C ARG A 45 -14.73 -1.50 -25.42
N ILE A 46 -14.20 -1.28 -24.22
CA ILE A 46 -14.99 -0.84 -23.08
C ILE A 46 -15.53 0.56 -23.42
N PRO A 47 -16.84 0.83 -23.18
CA PRO A 47 -17.40 2.16 -23.37
C PRO A 47 -16.61 3.26 -22.63
N GLU A 48 -16.48 4.43 -23.24
CA GLU A 48 -15.65 5.52 -22.74
C GLU A 48 -16.18 6.09 -21.42
N ASP A 49 -17.51 6.23 -21.29
CA ASP A 49 -18.21 6.60 -20.06
C ASP A 49 -17.84 5.68 -18.89
N VAL A 50 -17.84 4.36 -19.11
CA VAL A 50 -17.45 3.37 -18.09
C VAL A 50 -15.99 3.50 -17.68
N LEU A 51 -15.10 3.83 -18.64
CA LEU A 51 -13.69 4.06 -18.36
C LEU A 51 -13.47 5.33 -17.55
N LEU A 52 -14.18 6.41 -17.88
CA LEU A 52 -14.13 7.69 -17.15
C LEU A 52 -14.66 7.54 -15.72
N GLU A 53 -15.77 6.82 -15.52
CA GLU A 53 -16.27 6.52 -14.18
C GLU A 53 -15.25 5.70 -13.35
N LEU A 54 -14.64 4.69 -13.96
CA LEU A 54 -13.59 3.90 -13.31
C LEU A 54 -12.35 4.75 -12.99
N ALA A 55 -11.99 5.70 -13.85
CA ALA A 55 -10.88 6.61 -13.61
C ALA A 55 -11.15 7.52 -12.41
N ALA A 56 -12.35 8.12 -12.33
CA ALA A 56 -12.74 8.95 -11.20
C ALA A 56 -12.71 8.17 -9.87
N ASP A 57 -13.20 6.93 -9.88
CA ASP A 57 -13.12 6.01 -8.73
C ASP A 57 -11.69 5.70 -8.29
N VAL A 58 -10.78 5.52 -9.26
CA VAL A 58 -9.36 5.27 -9.01
C VAL A 58 -8.70 6.52 -8.42
N GLU A 59 -8.97 7.71 -8.96
CA GLU A 59 -8.44 8.97 -8.44
C GLU A 59 -8.87 9.23 -7.00
N GLU A 60 -10.14 8.92 -6.66
CA GLU A 60 -10.61 9.02 -5.28
C GLU A 60 -9.92 8.00 -4.36
N ALA A 61 -9.65 6.79 -4.84
CA ALA A 61 -8.89 5.81 -4.09
C ALA A 61 -7.42 6.22 -3.91
N GLU A 62 -6.80 6.86 -4.92
CA GLU A 62 -5.44 7.41 -4.84
C GLU A 62 -5.39 8.55 -3.82
N ARG A 63 -6.34 9.49 -3.83
CA ARG A 63 -6.44 10.55 -2.81
C ARG A 63 -6.52 9.98 -1.40
N ARG A 64 -7.33 8.94 -1.18
CA ARG A 64 -7.42 8.26 0.12
C ARG A 64 -6.11 7.56 0.50
N LEU A 65 -5.40 6.96 -0.45
CA LEU A 65 -4.08 6.36 -0.22
C LEU A 65 -3.05 7.42 0.19
N GLU A 66 -2.98 8.55 -0.52
CA GLU A 66 -2.08 9.65 -0.18
C GLU A 66 -2.40 10.26 1.18
N ALA A 67 -3.67 10.46 1.51
CA ALA A 67 -4.08 10.90 2.84
C ALA A 67 -3.61 9.92 3.94
N ARG A 68 -3.67 8.60 3.71
CA ARG A 68 -3.16 7.59 4.65
C ARG A 68 -1.64 7.66 4.78
N ARG A 69 -0.90 7.88 3.69
CA ARG A 69 0.57 8.06 3.71
C ARG A 69 0.95 9.31 4.51
N ALA A 70 0.28 10.43 4.26
CA ALA A 70 0.53 11.68 4.96
C ALA A 70 0.17 11.62 6.46
N ALA A 71 -0.79 10.78 6.83
CA ALA A 71 -1.19 10.57 8.22
C ALA A 71 -0.26 9.63 9.01
N VAL A 72 0.77 9.04 8.39
CA VAL A 72 1.73 8.19 9.12
C VAL A 72 2.51 9.06 10.11
N PRO A 73 2.42 8.80 11.43
CA PRO A 73 3.18 9.56 12.41
C PRO A 73 4.67 9.31 12.26
N LYS A 74 5.48 10.34 12.55
CA LYS A 74 6.93 10.17 12.65
C LYS A 74 7.26 9.17 13.76
N VAL A 75 7.90 8.08 13.38
CA VAL A 75 8.30 7.03 14.32
C VAL A 75 9.60 7.43 15.02
N THR A 76 9.64 7.22 16.33
CA THR A 76 10.87 7.39 17.14
C THR A 76 11.14 6.13 17.94
N TYR A 77 12.43 5.84 18.12
CA TYR A 77 12.90 4.64 18.79
C TYR A 77 13.69 5.01 20.05
N PRO A 78 13.28 4.51 21.23
CA PRO A 78 14.00 4.75 22.47
C PRO A 78 15.35 4.00 22.48
N PRO A 79 16.50 4.69 22.60
CA PRO A 79 17.82 4.08 22.40
C PRO A 79 18.19 3.00 23.44
N GLN A 80 17.51 2.99 24.59
CA GLN A 80 17.73 2.03 25.67
C GLN A 80 17.19 0.63 25.34
N LEU A 81 16.26 0.48 24.39
CA LEU A 81 15.68 -0.82 24.08
C LEU A 81 16.58 -1.64 23.15
N PRO A 82 16.79 -2.96 23.41
CA PRO A 82 17.57 -3.82 22.54
C PRO A 82 17.09 -3.81 21.08
N VAL A 83 15.77 -3.83 20.85
CA VAL A 83 15.19 -3.80 19.49
C VAL A 83 15.53 -2.48 18.76
N SER A 84 15.59 -1.36 19.47
CA SER A 84 15.89 -0.05 18.87
C SER A 84 17.31 0.05 18.31
N LYS A 85 18.25 -0.76 18.81
CA LYS A 85 19.62 -0.83 18.28
C LYS A 85 19.72 -1.63 16.97
N ARG A 86 18.65 -2.31 16.57
CA ARG A 86 18.61 -3.23 15.41
C ARG A 86 17.52 -2.83 14.41
N VAL A 87 17.08 -1.57 14.41
CA VAL A 87 16.00 -1.09 13.54
C VAL A 87 16.31 -1.35 12.07
N ASP A 88 17.51 -0.99 11.61
CA ASP A 88 17.88 -1.14 10.20
C ASP A 88 17.93 -2.62 9.77
N ASP A 89 18.51 -3.49 10.60
CA ASP A 89 18.55 -4.93 10.36
C ASP A 89 17.15 -5.53 10.27
N LEU A 90 16.27 -5.16 11.20
CA LEU A 90 14.88 -5.64 11.26
C LEU A 90 14.07 -5.11 10.08
N ALA A 91 14.21 -3.82 9.75
CA ALA A 91 13.57 -3.19 8.60
C ALA A 91 13.96 -3.90 7.30
N LYS A 92 15.26 -4.16 7.11
CA LYS A 92 15.78 -4.90 5.96
C LYS A 92 15.23 -6.33 5.91
N ALA A 93 15.29 -7.06 7.04
CA ALA A 93 14.79 -8.42 7.11
C ALA A 93 13.30 -8.50 6.74
N ILE A 94 12.47 -7.58 7.25
CA ILE A 94 11.02 -7.50 6.97
C ILE A 94 10.74 -7.08 5.51
N ALA A 95 11.62 -6.29 4.90
CA ALA A 95 11.47 -5.88 3.51
C ALA A 95 11.78 -7.03 2.54
N GLU A 96 12.82 -7.79 2.83
CA GLU A 96 13.36 -8.84 1.94
C GLU A 96 12.68 -10.20 2.13
N HIS A 97 12.14 -10.49 3.31
CA HIS A 97 11.59 -11.80 3.65
C HIS A 97 10.10 -11.71 3.95
N GLN A 98 9.32 -12.63 3.36
CA GLN A 98 7.88 -12.70 3.61
C GLN A 98 7.56 -13.12 5.06
N VAL A 99 8.45 -13.89 5.69
CA VAL A 99 8.33 -14.36 7.07
C VAL A 99 9.66 -14.11 7.78
N VAL A 100 9.61 -13.46 8.94
CA VAL A 100 10.77 -13.17 9.79
C VAL A 100 10.45 -13.64 11.21
N VAL A 101 11.34 -14.45 11.79
CA VAL A 101 11.26 -14.86 13.19
C VAL A 101 12.16 -13.94 14.02
N VAL A 102 11.58 -13.22 14.98
CA VAL A 102 12.31 -12.30 15.87
C VAL A 102 12.30 -12.85 17.29
N ALA A 103 13.43 -13.37 17.75
CA ALA A 103 13.63 -13.82 19.11
C ALA A 103 14.28 -12.74 19.99
N GLY A 104 13.97 -12.75 21.28
CA GLY A 104 14.63 -11.90 22.27
C GLY A 104 13.96 -12.01 23.64
N GLU A 105 14.64 -11.60 24.71
CA GLU A 105 14.11 -11.66 26.07
C GLU A 105 12.83 -10.82 26.28
N THR A 106 12.06 -11.14 27.31
CA THR A 106 10.95 -10.31 27.77
C THR A 106 11.46 -8.92 28.13
N GLY A 107 10.73 -7.87 27.77
CA GLY A 107 11.17 -6.49 27.99
C GLY A 107 12.08 -5.91 26.90
N SER A 108 12.50 -6.69 25.90
CA SER A 108 13.35 -6.18 24.81
C SER A 108 12.66 -5.17 23.87
N GLY A 109 11.34 -5.01 24.00
CA GLY A 109 10.54 -4.02 23.25
C GLY A 109 9.88 -4.55 21.98
N LYS A 110 9.93 -5.86 21.69
CA LYS A 110 9.40 -6.46 20.43
C LYS A 110 7.96 -6.04 20.11
N THR A 111 7.02 -6.34 21.01
CA THR A 111 5.58 -6.04 20.93
C THR A 111 5.30 -4.55 20.65
N THR A 112 6.14 -3.66 21.17
CA THR A 112 5.97 -2.21 21.01
C THR A 112 6.68 -1.64 19.78
N GLN A 113 7.88 -2.12 19.46
CA GLN A 113 8.74 -1.52 18.44
C GLN A 113 8.58 -2.17 17.06
N LEU A 114 8.26 -3.47 16.96
CA LEU A 114 8.08 -4.13 15.66
C LEU A 114 6.93 -3.52 14.84
N PRO A 115 5.74 -3.24 15.42
CA PRO A 115 4.68 -2.54 14.67
C PRO A 115 5.10 -1.15 14.19
N LYS A 116 5.93 -0.44 14.97
CA LYS A 116 6.48 0.86 14.60
C LYS A 116 7.47 0.76 13.44
N ILE A 117 8.40 -0.22 13.47
CA ILE A 117 9.31 -0.51 12.34
C ILE A 117 8.52 -0.83 11.09
N CYS A 118 7.50 -1.69 11.18
CA CYS A 118 6.61 -2.00 10.06
C CYS A 118 5.97 -0.74 9.49
N LEU A 119 5.47 0.16 10.35
CA LEU A 119 4.85 1.42 9.92
C LEU A 119 5.86 2.35 9.22
N ASP A 120 7.07 2.48 9.77
CA ASP A 120 8.12 3.35 9.25
C ASP A 120 8.59 2.94 7.84
N ILE A 121 8.66 1.63 7.57
CA ILE A 121 8.96 1.10 6.23
C ILE A 121 7.73 1.06 5.29
N GLY A 122 6.65 1.75 5.66
CA GLY A 122 5.45 1.91 4.84
C GLY A 122 4.47 0.73 4.87
N ARG A 123 4.65 -0.27 5.77
CA ARG A 123 3.57 -1.25 6.01
C ARG A 123 2.41 -0.56 6.72
N GLY A 124 1.20 -1.08 6.53
CA GLY A 124 -0.03 -0.45 7.04
C GLY A 124 -0.59 0.69 6.18
N VAL A 125 0.18 1.25 5.25
CA VAL A 125 -0.34 2.23 4.28
C VAL A 125 -1.40 1.61 3.37
N HIS A 126 -1.08 0.45 2.77
CA HIS A 126 -1.96 -0.27 1.85
C HIS A 126 -2.97 -1.21 2.55
N GLY A 127 -2.93 -1.29 3.89
CA GLY A 127 -3.67 -2.28 4.67
C GLY A 127 -3.72 -1.94 6.16
N MET A 128 -3.57 -2.95 7.02
CA MET A 128 -3.49 -2.78 8.47
C MET A 128 -2.31 -3.60 9.00
N ILE A 129 -1.72 -3.15 10.10
CA ILE A 129 -0.76 -3.93 10.88
C ILE A 129 -1.54 -4.60 12.00
N GLY A 130 -1.66 -5.92 11.94
CA GLY A 130 -2.26 -6.71 13.02
C GLY A 130 -1.22 -7.03 14.08
N HIS A 131 -1.50 -6.70 15.32
CA HIS A 131 -0.71 -7.12 16.47
C HIS A 131 -1.60 -7.96 17.38
N THR A 132 -1.22 -9.22 17.61
CA THR A 132 -1.93 -10.16 18.47
C THR A 132 -1.06 -10.51 19.68
N GLN A 133 -1.69 -10.85 20.81
CA GLN A 133 -1.02 -11.28 22.05
C GLN A 133 -1.27 -12.77 22.31
#